data_AF-A0A4D7JMN0-F1
#
_entry.id   AF-A0A4D7JMN0-F1
#
_cell.length_a   1.000
_cell.length_b   1.000
_cell.length_c   1.000
_cell.angle_alpha   90.00
_cell.angle_beta   90.00
_cell.angle_gamma   90.00
#
_symmetry.space_group_name_H-M   'P 1'
#
loop_
_entity.id
_entity.type
_entity.pdbx_description
1 polymer ?
#
loop_
_entity_poly.entity_id
_entity_poly.type
_entity_poly.pdbx_seq_one_letter_code
_entity_poly.pdbx_strand_id
1 'polypeptide(L)'
;MKKLLTITFASISLCIFAQNSDFEKKLVEFRSSLYPLLDNYNPEKLLKYDFDQNDLIVTKVDSFVHANELEIQQYQLRLMQQYSNNYNFEIRTEQFEPVDINDFNQKLNNIDLSSVNPFYKLLLIDPIKELEIYRNMYLVQKYTNTEFAVFNTKLTIAPSLIKTKKSEDGYWDIIEYLHEFIIKAQYDPKQSKITNIEIFKIKPL
;
A
#
# COMPACT_ATOMS: atom_id res chain seq x y z
N MET A 1 -9.13 -38.23 41.84
CA MET A 1 -8.00 -37.38 41.41
C MET A 1 -7.14 -38.10 40.39
N LYS A 2 -7.45 -37.94 39.10
CA LYS A 2 -6.56 -38.32 37.99
C LYS A 2 -6.75 -37.29 36.86
N LYS A 3 -5.73 -36.43 36.75
CA LYS A 3 -5.23 -35.67 35.59
C LYS A 3 -6.22 -35.48 34.42
N LEU A 4 -6.90 -34.34 34.41
CA LEU A 4 -7.42 -33.70 33.20
C LEU A 4 -6.61 -32.42 32.96
N LEU A 5 -5.41 -32.58 32.40
CA LEU A 5 -4.59 -31.47 31.94
C LEU A 5 -4.20 -31.74 30.49
N THR A 6 -5.22 -31.84 29.64
CA THR A 6 -5.03 -31.89 28.19
C THR A 6 -5.22 -30.48 27.66
N ILE A 7 -4.14 -29.71 27.78
CA ILE A 7 -3.62 -28.81 26.74
C ILE A 7 -4.71 -28.28 25.81
N THR A 8 -5.44 -27.25 26.25
CA THR A 8 -6.17 -26.33 25.38
C THR A 8 -5.16 -25.32 24.83
N PHE A 9 -4.21 -25.82 24.04
CA PHE A 9 -3.23 -25.03 23.28
C PHE A 9 -3.49 -25.28 21.79
N ALA A 10 -4.70 -24.97 21.36
CA ALA A 10 -5.13 -25.10 19.97
C ALA A 10 -6.15 -24.02 19.55
N SER A 11 -6.17 -22.87 20.24
CA SER A 11 -7.10 -21.76 19.96
C SER A 11 -6.42 -20.41 19.72
N ILE A 12 -5.09 -20.36 19.63
CA ILE A 12 -4.36 -19.13 19.26
C ILE A 12 -3.80 -19.18 17.83
N SER A 13 -3.72 -20.36 17.20
CA SER A 13 -3.06 -20.51 15.89
C SER A 13 -3.98 -20.85 14.72
N LEU A 14 -5.31 -20.80 14.89
CA LEU A 14 -6.29 -21.19 13.85
C LEU A 14 -7.35 -20.13 13.49
N CYS A 15 -7.27 -18.92 14.06
CA CYS A 15 -8.15 -17.80 13.66
C CYS A 15 -7.50 -16.79 12.69
N ILE A 16 -6.29 -17.07 12.18
CA ILE A 16 -5.55 -16.12 11.33
C ILE A 16 -5.85 -16.31 9.83
N PHE A 17 -6.57 -17.37 9.43
CA PHE A 17 -6.68 -17.77 8.01
C PHE A 17 -8.10 -17.92 7.45
N ALA A 18 -9.12 -17.31 8.06
CA ALA A 18 -10.44 -17.26 7.44
C ALA A 18 -11.13 -15.92 7.69
N GLN A 19 -11.61 -15.32 6.60
CA GLN A 19 -12.55 -14.19 6.52
C GLN A 19 -11.92 -12.80 6.55
N ASN A 20 -12.26 -12.00 5.53
CA ASN A 20 -12.09 -10.54 5.50
C ASN A 20 -12.41 -9.98 6.90
N SER A 21 -11.48 -9.20 7.46
CA SER A 21 -11.72 -8.54 8.75
C SER A 21 -13.04 -7.75 8.68
N ASP A 22 -13.78 -7.61 9.78
CA ASP A 22 -15.04 -6.84 9.77
C ASP A 22 -14.82 -5.41 9.24
N PHE A 23 -13.64 -4.84 9.49
CA PHE A 23 -13.22 -3.58 8.91
C PHE A 23 -13.05 -3.62 7.37
N GLU A 24 -12.54 -4.71 6.80
CA GLU A 24 -12.39 -4.86 5.34
C GLU A 24 -13.74 -4.90 4.64
N LYS A 25 -14.74 -5.58 5.22
CA LYS A 25 -16.12 -5.55 4.73
C LYS A 25 -16.69 -4.13 4.81
N LYS A 26 -16.53 -3.48 5.97
CA LYS A 26 -16.94 -2.08 6.20
C LYS A 26 -16.30 -1.12 5.20
N LEU A 27 -15.02 -1.30 4.85
CA LEU A 27 -14.34 -0.51 3.83
C LEU A 27 -14.91 -0.74 2.42
N VAL A 28 -15.22 -1.99 2.06
CA VAL A 28 -15.84 -2.33 0.77
C VAL A 28 -17.25 -1.75 0.65
N GLU A 29 -18.05 -1.86 1.72
CA GLU A 29 -19.38 -1.25 1.81
C GLU A 29 -19.30 0.27 1.68
N PHE A 30 -18.37 0.90 2.40
CA PHE A 30 -18.14 2.33 2.31
C PHE A 30 -17.77 2.75 0.87
N ARG A 31 -16.80 2.08 0.23
CA ARG A 31 -16.43 2.36 -1.17
C ARG A 31 -17.61 2.22 -2.12
N SER A 32 -18.42 1.18 -1.96
CA SER A 32 -19.62 0.96 -2.77
C SER A 32 -20.67 2.06 -2.56
N SER A 33 -20.77 2.62 -1.34
CA SER A 33 -21.66 3.73 -1.03
C SER A 33 -21.29 5.06 -1.72
N LEU A 34 -20.06 5.17 -2.26
CA LEU A 34 -19.62 6.34 -3.02
C LEU A 34 -20.06 6.31 -4.47
N TYR A 35 -20.35 5.14 -5.06
CA TYR A 35 -20.73 5.04 -6.47
C TYR A 35 -22.00 5.85 -6.83
N PRO A 36 -23.11 5.77 -6.07
CA PRO A 36 -24.28 6.59 -6.38
C PRO A 36 -24.02 8.10 -6.26
N LEU A 37 -23.01 8.50 -5.47
CA LEU A 37 -22.62 9.91 -5.36
C LEU A 37 -21.85 10.35 -6.60
N LEU A 38 -20.91 9.50 -7.06
CA LEU A 38 -20.13 9.69 -8.26
C LEU A 38 -21.00 9.87 -9.51
N ASP A 39 -22.13 9.17 -9.59
CA ASP A 39 -23.09 9.31 -10.70
C ASP A 39 -23.71 10.71 -10.82
N ASN A 40 -23.67 11.52 -9.76
CA ASN A 40 -24.15 12.92 -9.79
C ASN A 40 -23.08 13.91 -10.28
N TYR A 41 -21.83 13.47 -10.44
CA TYR A 41 -20.75 14.31 -10.93
C TYR A 41 -20.66 14.22 -12.45
N ASN A 42 -20.37 15.34 -13.11
CA ASN A 42 -20.07 15.30 -14.54
C ASN A 42 -18.72 14.58 -14.76
N PRO A 43 -18.52 13.91 -15.92
CA PRO A 43 -17.27 13.19 -16.18
C PRO A 43 -16.03 14.09 -16.16
N GLU A 44 -16.16 15.36 -16.53
CA GLU A 44 -15.04 16.30 -16.57
C GLU A 44 -14.46 16.59 -15.18
N LYS A 45 -15.31 16.79 -14.17
CA LYS A 45 -14.94 16.92 -12.76
C LYS A 45 -14.20 15.68 -12.26
N LEU A 46 -14.70 14.49 -12.63
CA LEU A 46 -14.07 13.23 -12.27
C LEU A 46 -12.68 13.05 -12.93
N LEU A 47 -12.54 13.45 -14.19
CA LEU A 47 -11.27 13.35 -14.93
C LEU A 47 -10.23 14.38 -14.50
N LYS A 48 -10.67 15.61 -14.18
CA LYS A 48 -9.80 16.71 -13.76
C LYS A 48 -9.51 16.72 -12.26
N TYR A 49 -10.23 15.91 -11.48
CA TYR A 49 -10.05 15.74 -10.04
C TYR A 49 -10.13 17.06 -9.25
N ASP A 50 -11.06 17.95 -9.61
CA ASP A 50 -11.23 19.29 -9.03
C ASP A 50 -12.20 19.34 -7.83
N PHE A 51 -12.09 18.37 -6.93
CA PHE A 51 -12.91 18.34 -5.71
C PHE A 51 -12.45 19.41 -4.70
N ASP A 52 -13.38 20.22 -4.20
CA ASP A 52 -13.12 21.16 -3.12
C ASP A 52 -13.50 20.57 -1.75
N GLN A 53 -13.10 21.23 -0.66
CA GLN A 53 -13.29 20.73 0.71
C GLN A 53 -14.77 20.60 1.12
N ASN A 54 -15.70 21.26 0.42
CA ASN A 54 -17.13 21.18 0.69
C ASN A 54 -17.82 20.10 -0.14
N ASP A 55 -17.12 19.46 -1.09
CA ASP A 55 -17.68 18.36 -1.85
C ASP A 55 -18.14 17.23 -0.91
N LEU A 56 -19.34 16.71 -1.17
CA LEU A 56 -19.95 15.68 -0.35
C LEU A 56 -19.09 14.42 -0.30
N ILE A 57 -18.42 14.07 -1.40
CA ILE A 57 -17.55 12.91 -1.46
C ILE A 57 -16.28 13.08 -0.61
N VAL A 58 -15.72 14.29 -0.58
CA VAL A 58 -14.58 14.63 0.27
C VAL A 58 -14.98 14.50 1.72
N THR A 59 -16.06 15.19 2.11
CA THR A 59 -16.60 15.15 3.48
C THR A 59 -16.86 13.72 3.96
N LYS A 60 -17.45 12.87 3.11
CA LYS A 60 -17.74 11.47 3.47
C LYS A 60 -16.48 10.63 3.66
N VAL A 61 -15.50 10.76 2.77
CA VAL A 61 -14.23 10.03 2.89
C VAL A 61 -13.50 10.46 4.15
N ASP A 62 -13.42 11.76 4.42
CA ASP A 62 -12.72 12.29 5.57
C ASP A 62 -13.37 11.85 6.88
N SER A 63 -14.70 11.92 6.94
CA SER A 63 -15.47 11.43 8.08
C SER A 63 -15.25 9.93 8.31
N PHE A 64 -15.22 9.13 7.25
CA PHE A 64 -14.97 7.69 7.36
C PHE A 64 -13.55 7.41 7.84
N VAL A 65 -12.53 8.06 7.27
CA VAL A 65 -11.13 7.84 7.68
C VAL A 65 -10.97 8.22 9.16
N HIS A 66 -11.45 9.41 9.55
CA HIS A 66 -11.35 9.90 10.91
C HIS A 66 -12.07 9.02 11.93
N ALA A 67 -13.30 8.57 11.61
CA ALA A 67 -14.07 7.71 12.51
C ALA A 67 -13.44 6.32 12.74
N ASN A 68 -12.53 5.89 11.86
CA ASN A 68 -12.00 4.52 11.84
C ASN A 68 -10.46 4.47 11.89
N GLU A 69 -9.79 5.52 12.38
CA GLU A 69 -8.32 5.63 12.41
C GLU A 69 -7.64 4.41 13.05
N LEU A 70 -8.16 3.94 14.19
CA LEU A 70 -7.61 2.78 14.90
C LEU A 70 -7.80 1.47 14.11
N GLU A 71 -8.96 1.26 13.50
CA GLU A 71 -9.24 0.07 12.69
C GLU A 71 -8.37 0.07 11.42
N ILE A 72 -8.13 1.24 10.83
CA ILE A 72 -7.21 1.42 9.70
C ILE A 72 -5.80 1.02 10.11
N GLN A 73 -5.27 1.53 11.23
CA GLN A 73 -3.94 1.17 11.72
C GLN A 73 -3.80 -0.35 11.94
N GLN A 74 -4.80 -0.98 12.55
CA GLN A 74 -4.83 -2.42 12.76
C GLN A 74 -4.88 -3.20 11.44
N TYR A 75 -5.67 -2.73 10.48
CA TYR A 75 -5.77 -3.31 9.15
C TYR A 75 -4.44 -3.22 8.38
N GLN A 76 -3.77 -2.06 8.42
CA GLN A 76 -2.45 -1.84 7.81
C GLN A 76 -1.40 -2.80 8.41
N LEU A 77 -1.36 -2.92 9.75
CA LEU A 77 -0.45 -3.86 10.42
C LEU A 77 -0.73 -5.32 10.04
N ARG A 78 -2.00 -5.70 9.92
CA ARG A 78 -2.41 -7.03 9.47
C ARG A 78 -1.93 -7.30 8.04
N LEU A 79 -2.10 -6.34 7.12
CA LEU A 79 -1.59 -6.46 5.74
C LEU A 79 -0.07 -6.67 5.75
N MET A 80 0.68 -5.87 6.51
CA MET A 80 2.13 -6.04 6.64
C MET A 80 2.51 -7.44 7.13
N GLN A 81 1.74 -8.02 8.07
CA GLN A 81 1.96 -9.39 8.52
C GLN A 81 1.62 -10.43 7.45
N GLN A 82 0.57 -10.25 6.65
CA GLN A 82 0.18 -11.20 5.60
C GLN A 82 1.26 -11.36 4.53
N TYR A 83 1.96 -10.28 4.18
CA TYR A 83 3.07 -10.30 3.23
C TYR A 83 4.40 -10.80 3.83
N SER A 84 4.45 -11.10 5.13
CA SER A 84 5.69 -11.47 5.83
C SER A 84 6.05 -12.96 5.73
N ASN A 85 5.61 -13.67 4.69
CA ASN A 85 5.78 -15.11 4.52
C ASN A 85 7.25 -15.53 4.22
N ASN A 86 8.16 -15.31 5.19
CA ASN A 86 9.32 -16.12 5.54
C ASN A 86 10.12 -15.45 6.66
N TYR A 87 10.31 -16.14 7.80
CA TYR A 87 11.06 -15.62 8.96
C TYR A 87 12.57 -15.38 8.67
N ASN A 88 13.10 -15.98 7.60
CA ASN A 88 14.53 -15.95 7.24
C ASN A 88 14.83 -15.20 5.94
N PHE A 89 13.90 -14.38 5.46
CA PHE A 89 14.15 -13.60 4.26
C PHE A 89 15.11 -12.44 4.56
N GLU A 90 16.31 -12.53 4.00
CA GLU A 90 17.26 -11.42 3.96
C GLU A 90 16.99 -10.54 2.74
N ILE A 91 16.91 -9.24 3.00
CA ILE A 91 16.84 -8.19 2.00
C ILE A 91 18.23 -8.06 1.37
N ARG A 92 18.51 -8.80 0.30
CA ARG A 92 19.81 -8.78 -0.39
C ARG A 92 19.87 -7.68 -1.45
N THR A 93 19.76 -6.42 -1.03
CA THR A 93 19.79 -5.27 -1.97
C THR A 93 21.16 -5.02 -2.59
N GLU A 94 22.22 -5.50 -1.95
CA GLU A 94 23.62 -5.36 -2.39
C GLU A 94 23.92 -6.01 -3.75
N GLN A 95 23.05 -6.89 -4.23
CA GLN A 95 23.19 -7.55 -5.53
C GLN A 95 22.71 -6.68 -6.70
N PHE A 96 22.02 -5.58 -6.40
CA PHE A 96 21.37 -4.72 -7.37
C PHE A 96 22.08 -3.38 -7.51
N GLU A 97 21.80 -2.67 -8.59
CA GLU A 97 22.37 -1.34 -8.83
C GLU A 97 21.44 -0.28 -8.24
N PRO A 98 21.87 0.54 -7.26
CA PRO A 98 21.04 1.61 -6.74
C PRO A 98 20.74 2.63 -7.83
N VAL A 99 19.49 3.07 -7.91
CA VAL A 99 19.07 4.13 -8.81
C VAL A 99 19.09 5.45 -8.04
N ASP A 100 19.72 6.48 -8.62
CA ASP A 100 19.58 7.83 -8.09
C ASP A 100 18.13 8.31 -8.27
N ILE A 101 17.46 8.47 -7.14
CA ILE A 101 16.08 8.93 -7.02
C ILE A 101 15.99 10.30 -6.34
N ASN A 102 17.07 11.08 -6.25
CA ASN A 102 17.03 12.39 -5.60
C ASN A 102 16.05 13.36 -6.28
N ASP A 103 16.01 13.39 -7.61
CA ASP A 103 15.02 14.16 -8.38
C ASP A 103 13.58 13.67 -8.14
N PHE A 104 13.43 12.37 -7.86
CA PHE A 104 12.15 11.74 -7.57
C PHE A 104 11.69 12.08 -6.14
N ASN A 105 12.57 11.99 -5.15
CA ASN A 105 12.30 12.33 -3.75
C ASN A 105 11.93 13.80 -3.56
N GLN A 106 12.58 14.73 -4.28
CA GLN A 106 12.17 16.15 -4.27
C GLN A 106 10.75 16.33 -4.80
N LYS A 107 10.35 15.58 -5.83
CA LYS A 107 8.98 15.60 -6.37
C LYS A 107 7.98 14.91 -5.43
N LEU A 108 8.38 13.86 -4.71
CA LEU A 108 7.54 13.24 -3.67
C LEU A 108 7.26 14.21 -2.53
N ASN A 109 8.28 14.92 -2.05
CA ASN A 109 8.13 15.96 -1.01
C ASN A 109 7.27 17.14 -1.48
N ASN A 110 7.17 17.36 -2.79
CA ASN A 110 6.33 18.40 -3.40
C ASN A 110 4.91 17.92 -3.74
N ILE A 111 4.56 16.65 -3.52
CA ILE A 111 3.16 16.23 -3.52
C ILE A 111 2.56 16.70 -2.20
N ASP A 112 1.90 17.85 -2.24
CA ASP A 112 1.06 18.29 -1.13
C ASP A 112 -0.14 17.34 -1.00
N LEU A 113 0.00 16.32 -0.15
CA LEU A 113 -1.03 15.33 0.15
C LEU A 113 -2.34 15.94 0.69
N SER A 114 -2.31 17.17 1.19
CA SER A 114 -3.50 17.88 1.68
C SER A 114 -4.38 18.45 0.56
N SER A 115 -3.80 18.63 -0.65
CA SER A 115 -4.50 18.99 -1.89
C SER A 115 -5.05 17.79 -2.65
N VAL A 116 -4.82 16.58 -2.14
CA VAL A 116 -5.03 15.35 -2.91
C VAL A 116 -6.47 14.85 -2.83
N ASN A 117 -6.93 14.44 -4.00
CA ASN A 117 -8.16 13.71 -4.26
C ASN A 117 -8.61 12.80 -3.08
N PRO A 118 -9.87 12.88 -2.64
CA PRO A 118 -10.38 12.05 -1.55
C PRO A 118 -10.21 10.54 -1.80
N PHE A 119 -10.28 10.07 -3.04
CA PHE A 119 -10.03 8.67 -3.36
C PHE A 119 -8.61 8.22 -3.07
N TYR A 120 -7.63 9.12 -3.10
CA TYR A 120 -6.27 8.83 -2.70
C TYR A 120 -6.19 8.46 -1.22
N LYS A 121 -6.94 9.16 -0.35
CA LYS A 121 -7.01 8.81 1.08
C LYS A 121 -7.47 7.36 1.30
N LEU A 122 -8.35 6.85 0.44
CA LEU A 122 -8.80 5.46 0.47
C LEU A 122 -7.77 4.46 -0.05
N LEU A 123 -6.83 4.88 -0.90
CA LEU A 123 -5.68 4.08 -1.32
C LEU A 123 -4.66 3.96 -0.18
N LEU A 124 -4.44 5.04 0.59
CA LEU A 124 -3.50 5.07 1.72
C LEU A 124 -3.88 4.16 2.90
N ILE A 125 -5.12 3.67 2.95
CA ILE A 125 -5.54 2.64 3.91
C ILE A 125 -4.77 1.32 3.66
N ASP A 126 -4.30 1.08 2.43
CA ASP A 126 -3.42 -0.04 2.09
C ASP A 126 -1.99 0.47 1.77
N PRO A 127 -1.01 0.25 2.66
CA PRO A 127 0.37 0.70 2.46
C PRO A 127 1.04 0.08 1.23
N ILE A 128 0.59 -1.08 0.75
CA ILE A 128 1.07 -1.67 -0.49
C ILE A 128 0.55 -0.90 -1.71
N LYS A 129 -0.68 -0.40 -1.65
CA LYS A 129 -1.22 0.48 -2.70
C LYS A 129 -0.57 1.84 -2.72
N GLU A 130 -0.18 2.35 -1.57
CA GLU A 130 0.68 3.55 -1.50
C GLU A 130 2.02 3.32 -2.22
N LEU A 131 2.65 2.15 -2.06
CA LEU A 131 3.88 1.80 -2.77
C LEU A 131 3.71 1.78 -4.31
N GLU A 132 2.58 1.25 -4.78
CA GLU A 132 2.22 1.23 -6.20
C GLU A 132 2.14 2.64 -6.82
N ILE A 133 1.73 3.65 -6.04
CA ILE A 133 1.74 5.05 -6.50
C ILE A 133 3.18 5.51 -6.76
N TYR A 134 4.09 5.30 -5.80
CA TYR A 134 5.49 5.68 -5.97
C TYR A 134 6.14 4.95 -7.15
N ARG A 135 5.85 3.66 -7.30
CA ARG A 135 6.25 2.87 -8.48
C ARG A 135 5.81 3.53 -9.78
N ASN A 136 4.52 3.84 -9.90
CA ASN A 136 3.97 4.40 -11.12
C ASN A 136 4.55 5.78 -11.43
N MET A 137 4.74 6.61 -10.41
CA MET A 137 5.41 7.90 -10.57
C MET A 137 6.84 7.76 -11.09
N TYR A 138 7.62 6.81 -10.56
CA TYR A 138 8.97 6.56 -11.03
C TYR A 138 8.96 6.11 -12.49
N LEU A 139 8.07 5.18 -12.84
CA LEU A 139 7.94 4.64 -14.18
C LEU A 139 7.61 5.72 -15.21
N VAL A 140 6.61 6.58 -14.94
CA VAL A 140 6.19 7.67 -15.84
C VAL A 140 7.33 8.66 -16.10
N GLN A 141 8.24 8.85 -15.14
CA GLN A 141 9.38 9.75 -15.31
C GLN A 141 10.54 9.14 -16.10
N LYS A 142 10.66 7.81 -16.09
CA LYS A 142 11.82 7.11 -16.68
C LYS A 142 11.52 6.48 -18.03
N TYR A 143 10.27 6.12 -18.28
CA TYR A 143 9.87 5.37 -19.47
C TYR A 143 8.94 6.19 -20.35
N THR A 144 9.07 5.99 -21.65
CA THR A 144 8.07 6.45 -22.63
C THR A 144 6.74 5.72 -22.43
N ASN A 145 5.64 6.27 -22.99
CA ASN A 145 4.33 5.62 -22.93
C ASN A 145 4.35 4.17 -23.45
N THR A 146 5.11 3.90 -24.50
CA THR A 146 5.26 2.55 -25.07
C THR A 146 5.97 1.62 -24.10
N GLU A 147 7.10 2.05 -23.53
CA GLU A 147 7.85 1.23 -22.57
C GLU A 147 7.04 1.01 -21.27
N PHE A 148 6.31 2.01 -20.80
CA PHE A 148 5.40 1.88 -19.67
C PHE A 148 4.28 0.88 -19.94
N ALA A 149 3.68 0.90 -21.14
CA ALA A 149 2.67 -0.08 -21.54
C ALA A 149 3.25 -1.51 -21.59
N VAL A 150 4.48 -1.66 -22.10
CA VAL A 150 5.19 -2.95 -22.09
C VAL A 150 5.44 -3.40 -20.65
N PHE A 151 5.91 -2.51 -19.77
CA PHE A 151 6.15 -2.83 -18.36
C PHE A 151 4.86 -3.26 -17.65
N ASN A 152 3.75 -2.55 -17.82
CA ASN A 152 2.47 -2.95 -17.26
C ASN A 152 1.99 -4.30 -17.81
N THR A 153 2.24 -4.58 -19.09
CA THR A 153 1.97 -5.92 -19.66
C THR A 153 2.80 -6.99 -18.95
N LYS A 154 4.08 -6.73 -18.69
CA LYS A 154 4.94 -7.64 -17.93
C LYS A 154 4.41 -7.86 -16.51
N LEU A 155 3.92 -6.84 -15.82
CA LEU A 155 3.29 -6.99 -14.49
C LEU A 155 2.00 -7.82 -14.52
N THR A 156 1.21 -7.72 -15.58
CA THR A 156 0.01 -8.57 -15.74
C THR A 156 0.39 -10.05 -15.90
N ILE A 157 1.47 -10.34 -16.61
CA ILE A 157 1.95 -11.72 -16.84
C ILE A 157 2.69 -12.27 -15.62
N ALA A 158 3.56 -11.46 -15.04
CA ALA A 158 4.42 -11.77 -13.90
C ALA A 158 4.21 -10.70 -12.82
N PRO A 159 3.22 -10.88 -11.93
CA PRO A 159 2.90 -9.89 -10.90
C PRO A 159 4.06 -9.70 -9.93
N SER A 160 4.09 -8.52 -9.32
CA SER A 160 5.08 -8.17 -8.30
C SER A 160 5.09 -9.17 -7.15
N LEU A 161 6.28 -9.53 -6.67
CA LEU A 161 6.44 -10.27 -5.43
C LEU A 161 6.71 -9.29 -4.29
N ILE A 162 5.76 -9.18 -3.36
CA ILE A 162 5.89 -8.31 -2.19
C ILE A 162 6.33 -9.14 -1.00
N LYS A 163 7.31 -8.61 -0.27
CA LYS A 163 7.80 -9.17 0.99
C LYS A 163 7.92 -8.08 2.03
N THR A 164 7.62 -8.42 3.27
CA THR A 164 7.72 -7.49 4.40
C THR A 164 8.49 -8.10 5.56
N LYS A 165 9.18 -7.25 6.33
CA LYS A 165 9.87 -7.64 7.55
C LYS A 165 9.77 -6.52 8.57
N LYS A 166 9.53 -6.86 9.83
CA LYS A 166 9.59 -5.88 10.92
C LYS A 166 11.06 -5.61 11.27
N SER A 167 11.47 -4.34 11.16
CA SER A 167 12.77 -3.85 11.61
C SER A 167 12.89 -3.83 13.13
N GLU A 168 14.11 -3.67 13.64
CA GLU A 168 14.37 -3.59 15.09
C GLU A 168 13.72 -2.37 15.74
N ASP A 169 13.71 -1.22 15.03
CA ASP A 169 13.09 0.03 15.49
C ASP A 169 11.56 0.04 15.42
N GLY A 170 10.96 -1.08 15.01
CA GLY A 170 9.51 -1.28 14.97
C GLY A 170 8.82 -0.82 13.69
N TYR A 171 9.56 -0.28 12.71
CA TYR A 171 9.09 -0.05 11.34
C TYR A 171 8.92 -1.37 10.59
N TRP A 172 8.15 -1.34 9.50
CA TRP A 172 8.08 -2.45 8.55
C TRP A 172 8.85 -2.12 7.29
N ASP A 173 9.90 -2.88 7.00
CA ASP A 173 10.55 -2.85 5.70
C ASP A 173 9.66 -3.59 4.70
N ILE A 174 9.38 -2.94 3.57
CA ILE A 174 8.60 -3.46 2.45
C ILE A 174 9.51 -3.53 1.25
N ILE A 175 9.51 -4.68 0.56
CA ILE A 175 10.20 -4.84 -0.71
C ILE A 175 9.23 -5.38 -1.74
N GLU A 176 9.16 -4.68 -2.85
CA GLU A 176 8.46 -5.10 -4.04
C GLU A 176 9.48 -5.50 -5.12
N TYR A 177 9.51 -6.79 -5.43
CA TYR A 177 10.27 -7.33 -6.54
C TYR A 177 9.44 -7.21 -7.83
N LEU A 178 9.96 -6.46 -8.78
CA LEU A 178 9.39 -6.29 -10.11
C LEU A 178 10.32 -6.92 -11.15
N HIS A 179 9.90 -6.93 -12.42
CA HIS A 179 10.68 -7.59 -13.47
C HIS A 179 12.06 -6.95 -13.71
N GLU A 180 12.16 -5.62 -13.64
CA GLU A 180 13.38 -4.88 -14.02
C GLU A 180 14.05 -4.17 -12.83
N PHE A 181 13.35 -4.04 -11.71
CA PHE A 181 13.83 -3.31 -10.55
C PHE A 181 13.17 -3.81 -9.27
N ILE A 182 13.69 -3.32 -8.16
CA ILE A 182 13.20 -3.57 -6.81
C ILE A 182 12.90 -2.22 -6.18
N ILE A 183 11.75 -2.12 -5.53
CA ILE A 183 11.44 -0.98 -4.67
C ILE A 183 11.54 -1.45 -3.23
N LYS A 184 12.30 -0.72 -2.43
CA LYS A 184 12.32 -0.87 -0.98
C LYS A 184 11.73 0.38 -0.36
N ALA A 185 10.93 0.22 0.69
CA ALA A 185 10.40 1.34 1.45
C ALA A 185 10.20 0.91 2.91
N GLN A 186 9.97 1.89 3.79
CA GLN A 186 9.68 1.65 5.20
C GLN A 186 8.30 2.20 5.55
N TYR A 187 7.46 1.35 6.11
CA TYR A 187 6.18 1.75 6.70
C TYR A 187 6.35 2.09 8.18
N ASP A 188 6.01 3.33 8.55
CA ASP A 188 5.94 3.80 9.93
C ASP A 188 4.55 3.54 10.51
N PRO A 189 4.39 2.57 11.43
CA PRO A 189 3.09 2.26 12.00
C PRO A 189 2.55 3.35 12.93
N LYS A 190 3.40 4.26 13.44
CA LYS A 190 2.96 5.38 14.30
C LYS A 190 2.37 6.52 13.49
N GLN A 191 2.86 6.71 12.26
CA GLN A 191 2.45 7.77 11.37
C GLN A 191 1.56 7.27 10.21
N SER A 192 1.32 5.95 10.14
CA SER A 192 0.54 5.30 9.08
C SER A 192 0.98 5.71 7.67
N LYS A 193 2.30 5.75 7.42
CA LYS A 193 2.86 6.27 6.17
C LYS A 193 4.06 5.48 5.67
N ILE A 194 4.26 5.49 4.37
CA ILE A 194 5.48 5.01 3.72
C ILE A 194 6.56 6.11 3.75
N THR A 195 7.81 5.70 3.96
CA THR A 195 9.01 6.55 4.06
C THR A 195 10.21 5.82 3.45
N ASN A 196 11.33 6.54 3.29
CA ASN A 196 12.63 5.96 2.94
C ASN A 196 12.56 5.03 1.72
N ILE A 197 11.93 5.51 0.66
CA ILE A 197 11.79 4.79 -0.60
C ILE A 197 13.16 4.74 -1.27
N GLU A 198 13.55 3.57 -1.73
CA GLU A 198 14.76 3.28 -2.49
C GLU A 198 14.40 2.44 -3.71
N ILE A 199 15.04 2.67 -4.85
CA ILE A 199 14.82 1.90 -6.07
C ILE A 199 16.16 1.33 -6.54
N PHE A 200 16.16 0.06 -6.90
CA PHE A 200 17.34 -0.65 -7.38
C PHE A 200 17.04 -1.33 -8.72
N LYS A 201 17.94 -1.21 -9.70
CA LYS A 201 17.84 -1.95 -10.96
C LYS A 201 18.35 -3.38 -10.81
N ILE A 202 17.60 -4.32 -11.38
CA ILE A 202 18.05 -5.70 -11.51
C ILE A 202 19.07 -5.75 -12.64
N LYS A 203 20.30 -6.18 -12.33
CA LYS A 203 21.34 -6.36 -13.35
C LYS A 203 20.88 -7.46 -14.32
N PRO A 204 20.95 -7.25 -15.64
CA PRO A 204 20.76 -8.35 -16.58
C PRO A 204 21.78 -9.46 -16.26
N LEU A 205 21.30 -10.71 -16.30
CA LEU A 205 22.16 -11.89 -16.23
C LEU A 205 23.11 -11.96 -17.44
#